data_AF-A0A968RCH7-F1
#
_entry.id   AF-A0A968RCH7-F1
#
_cell.length_a   1.000
_cell.length_b   1.000
_cell.length_c   1.000
_cell.angle_alpha   90.00
_cell.angle_beta   90.00
_cell.angle_gamma   90.00
#
_symmetry.space_group_name_H-M   'P 1'
#
loop_
_entity.id
_entity.type
_entity.pdbx_description
1 polymer ?
#
loop_
_entity_poly.entity_id
_entity_poly.type
_entity_poly.pdbx_seq_one_letter_code
_entity_poly.pdbx_strand_id
1 'polypeptide(L)'
;MRIAQVAPLWERVPPPAYGGIELVVGLLCDELVRRGHEVTLFASGDSISLAKLESVHPQALRLDKEVKEYGIYEMLQLSRVYEKAAEFDIIHSHMGCAALPYANLVKTPTVHTLHGIFTPDNEKLFTYARHQPYVSISDAQREGRLNLNCVATVYNGIDHTTYDFYESPQKPPYLAFLGRLSPEKGPHLAIEIAKKSGWTLKMAGKVDVVDREYFESQIKPHIDGEQIQYLGEANHAQKSVLMGNAAVTLFPIT
;
A
#
# COMPACT_ATOMS: atom_id res chain seq x y z
N MET A 1 -1.53 -7.70 -24.78
CA MET A 1 -0.14 -7.55 -24.32
C MET A 1 0.11 -8.55 -23.21
N ARG A 2 1.36 -9.01 -23.08
CA ARG A 2 1.87 -9.80 -21.95
C ARG A 2 2.47 -8.88 -20.92
N ILE A 3 1.89 -8.80 -19.73
CA ILE A 3 2.23 -7.84 -18.69
C ILE A 3 2.69 -8.59 -17.44
N ALA A 4 3.90 -8.28 -16.95
CA ALA A 4 4.33 -8.70 -15.62
C ALA A 4 3.93 -7.63 -14.60
N GLN A 5 3.02 -7.94 -13.68
CA GLN A 5 2.71 -7.10 -12.52
C GLN A 5 3.54 -7.57 -11.33
N VAL A 6 4.34 -6.68 -10.73
CA VAL A 6 5.25 -7.04 -9.62
C VAL A 6 4.82 -6.34 -8.35
N ALA A 7 4.27 -7.10 -7.41
CA ALA A 7 3.82 -6.63 -6.11
C ALA A 7 4.88 -6.89 -5.02
N PRO A 8 4.91 -6.09 -3.93
CA PRO A 8 5.62 -6.47 -2.73
C PRO A 8 5.12 -7.82 -2.19
N LEU A 9 6.03 -8.58 -1.57
CA LEU A 9 5.70 -9.88 -0.95
C LEU A 9 5.19 -9.74 0.49
N TRP A 10 5.04 -8.51 1.00
CA TRP A 10 4.80 -8.26 2.41
C TRP A 10 3.39 -8.66 2.83
N GLU A 11 2.39 -8.20 2.07
CA GLU A 11 1.00 -8.62 2.20
C GLU A 11 0.58 -9.50 1.02
N ARG A 12 -0.55 -10.19 1.19
CA ARG A 12 -1.22 -10.91 0.11
C ARG A 12 -1.83 -9.93 -0.89
N VAL A 13 -1.92 -10.31 -2.16
CA VAL A 13 -2.68 -9.56 -3.19
C VAL A 13 -4.02 -10.27 -3.49
N PRO A 14 -5.19 -9.64 -3.30
CA PRO A 14 -5.42 -8.47 -2.46
C PRO A 14 -5.27 -8.83 -0.96
N PRO A 15 -5.01 -7.83 -0.11
CA PRO A 15 -4.80 -8.07 1.31
C PRO A 15 -6.12 -8.37 2.02
N PRO A 16 -6.12 -9.23 3.06
CA PRO A 16 -7.30 -9.47 3.87
C PRO A 16 -7.68 -8.25 4.74
N ALA A 17 -6.70 -7.41 5.10
CA ALA A 17 -6.87 -6.25 5.95
C ALA A 17 -5.94 -5.10 5.56
N TYR A 18 -4.84 -4.86 6.25
CA TYR A 18 -3.87 -3.84 5.84
C TYR A 18 -3.11 -4.25 4.56
N GLY A 19 -2.83 -3.28 3.69
CA GLY A 19 -2.06 -3.47 2.45
C GLY A 19 -2.46 -2.45 1.37
N GLY A 20 -1.83 -1.27 1.38
CA GLY A 20 -2.20 -0.22 0.42
C GLY A 20 -1.79 -0.56 -1.01
N ILE A 21 -0.53 -0.99 -1.18
CA ILE A 21 0.06 -1.27 -2.49
C ILE A 21 -0.61 -2.50 -3.10
N GLU A 22 -0.71 -3.56 -2.32
CA GLU A 22 -1.26 -4.85 -2.73
C GLU A 22 -2.73 -4.75 -3.13
N LEU A 23 -3.50 -3.85 -2.48
CA LEU A 23 -4.87 -3.57 -2.88
C LEU A 23 -4.93 -2.97 -4.29
N VAL A 24 -4.14 -1.91 -4.58
CA VAL A 24 -4.22 -1.29 -5.92
C VAL A 24 -3.61 -2.20 -7.00
N VAL A 25 -2.57 -2.97 -6.67
CA VAL A 25 -2.02 -3.97 -7.60
C VAL A 25 -3.07 -5.02 -7.93
N GLY A 26 -3.80 -5.55 -6.94
CA GLY A 26 -4.88 -6.52 -7.17
C GLY A 26 -5.95 -5.96 -8.10
N LEU A 27 -6.44 -4.75 -7.83
CA LEU A 27 -7.44 -4.08 -8.66
C LEU A 27 -6.96 -3.87 -10.10
N LEU A 28 -5.73 -3.35 -10.26
CA LEU A 28 -5.14 -3.09 -11.57
C LEU A 28 -4.92 -4.38 -12.35
N CYS A 29 -4.40 -5.41 -11.69
CA CYS A 29 -4.10 -6.71 -12.27
C CYS A 29 -5.37 -7.37 -12.84
N ASP A 30 -6.42 -7.46 -12.04
CA ASP A 30 -7.68 -8.07 -12.45
C ASP A 30 -8.37 -7.27 -13.56
N GLU A 31 -8.32 -5.94 -13.50
CA GLU A 31 -8.90 -5.09 -14.54
C GLU A 31 -8.14 -5.18 -15.87
N LEU A 32 -6.81 -5.32 -15.84
CA LEU A 32 -6.02 -5.57 -17.05
C LEU A 32 -6.37 -6.93 -17.68
N VAL A 33 -6.60 -7.97 -16.87
CA VAL A 33 -7.09 -9.27 -17.37
C VAL A 33 -8.46 -9.11 -18.02
N ARG A 34 -9.41 -8.40 -17.38
CA ARG A 34 -10.75 -8.15 -17.95
C ARG A 34 -10.72 -7.39 -19.27
N ARG A 35 -9.71 -6.55 -19.46
CA ARG A 35 -9.46 -5.82 -20.72
C ARG A 35 -8.79 -6.67 -21.81
N GLY A 36 -8.53 -7.96 -21.55
CA GLY A 36 -7.99 -8.90 -22.53
C GLY A 36 -6.46 -8.95 -22.59
N HIS A 37 -5.76 -8.45 -21.57
CA HIS A 37 -4.31 -8.61 -21.48
C HIS A 37 -3.94 -9.97 -20.84
N GLU A 38 -2.80 -10.52 -21.25
CA GLU A 38 -2.18 -11.68 -20.60
C GLU A 38 -1.35 -11.17 -19.43
N VAL A 39 -1.82 -11.34 -18.20
CA VAL A 39 -1.16 -10.80 -17.02
C VAL A 39 -0.57 -11.93 -16.18
N THR A 40 0.71 -11.77 -15.82
CA THR A 40 1.36 -12.57 -14.78
C THR A 40 1.59 -11.68 -13.56
N LEU A 41 1.02 -12.06 -12.43
CA LEU A 41 1.23 -11.42 -11.14
C LEU A 41 2.37 -12.12 -10.40
N PHE A 42 3.43 -11.38 -10.11
CA PHE A 42 4.49 -11.77 -9.19
C PHE A 42 4.16 -11.23 -7.80
N ALA A 43 3.74 -12.13 -6.92
CA ALA A 43 3.28 -11.82 -5.56
C ALA A 43 3.45 -13.04 -4.64
N SER A 44 2.98 -12.94 -3.39
CA SER A 44 2.97 -14.06 -2.46
C SER A 44 2.08 -15.20 -2.95
N GLY A 45 2.42 -16.45 -2.61
CA GLY A 45 1.78 -17.65 -3.14
C GLY A 45 0.31 -17.84 -2.72
N ASP A 46 -0.12 -17.14 -1.69
CA ASP A 46 -1.50 -17.12 -1.20
C ASP A 46 -2.37 -16.05 -1.89
N SER A 47 -1.80 -15.28 -2.82
CA SER A 47 -2.51 -14.23 -3.57
C SER A 47 -3.64 -14.80 -4.44
N ILE A 48 -4.71 -14.03 -4.57
CA ILE A 48 -5.92 -14.36 -5.31
C ILE A 48 -6.13 -13.29 -6.39
N SER A 49 -6.01 -13.66 -7.65
CA SER A 49 -6.18 -12.75 -8.80
C SER A 49 -6.69 -13.53 -10.01
N LEU A 50 -7.29 -12.82 -10.97
CA LEU A 50 -7.61 -13.36 -12.29
C LEU A 50 -6.36 -13.61 -13.16
N ALA A 51 -5.23 -13.00 -12.80
CA ALA A 51 -3.96 -13.18 -13.50
C ALA A 51 -3.29 -14.51 -13.17
N LYS A 52 -2.34 -14.91 -14.01
CA LYS A 52 -1.46 -16.04 -13.71
C LYS A 52 -0.56 -15.66 -12.53
N LEU A 53 -0.62 -16.39 -11.42
CA LEU A 53 0.24 -16.16 -10.27
C LEU A 53 1.61 -16.86 -10.47
N GLU A 54 2.70 -16.12 -10.27
CA GLU A 54 4.04 -16.67 -10.06
C GLU A 54 4.56 -16.19 -8.70
N SER A 55 5.12 -17.12 -7.92
CA SER A 55 5.55 -16.83 -6.55
C SER A 55 6.86 -17.54 -6.21
N VAL A 56 7.62 -16.91 -5.32
CA VAL A 56 8.85 -17.45 -4.72
C VAL A 56 8.66 -17.89 -3.27
N HIS A 57 7.49 -17.66 -2.68
CA HIS A 57 7.18 -18.01 -1.29
C HIS A 57 5.66 -18.24 -1.09
N PRO A 58 5.23 -19.31 -0.40
CA PRO A 58 3.83 -19.76 -0.41
C PRO A 58 2.81 -18.81 0.22
N GLN A 59 3.21 -17.87 1.06
CA GLN A 59 2.31 -16.94 1.75
C GLN A 59 2.89 -15.53 1.83
N ALA A 60 2.11 -14.55 2.26
CA ALA A 60 2.62 -13.22 2.55
C ALA A 60 3.73 -13.27 3.62
N LEU A 61 4.87 -12.61 3.37
CA LEU A 61 6.06 -12.75 4.24
C LEU A 61 5.79 -12.28 5.68
N ARG A 62 4.86 -11.34 5.88
CA ARG A 62 4.46 -10.89 7.21
C ARG A 62 3.82 -12.00 8.05
N LEU A 63 3.10 -12.93 7.41
CA LEU A 63 2.40 -14.02 8.09
C LEU A 63 3.32 -15.20 8.42
N ASP A 64 4.47 -15.26 7.75
CA ASP A 64 5.47 -16.30 7.99
C ASP A 64 6.45 -15.88 9.09
N LYS A 65 6.31 -16.48 10.28
CA LYS A 65 7.16 -16.18 11.45
C LYS A 65 8.59 -16.69 11.29
N GLU A 66 8.84 -17.61 10.36
CA GLU A 66 10.16 -18.18 10.12
C GLU A 66 11.02 -17.28 9.22
N VAL A 67 10.39 -16.37 8.46
CA VAL A 67 11.09 -15.37 7.66
C VAL A 67 11.77 -14.35 8.56
N LYS A 68 13.10 -14.25 8.47
CA LYS A 68 13.91 -13.24 9.17
C LYS A 68 14.51 -12.19 8.25
N GLU A 69 14.73 -12.55 6.99
CA GLU A 69 15.40 -11.70 6.00
C GLU A 69 14.50 -11.47 4.78
N TYR A 70 13.62 -10.48 4.90
CA TYR A 70 12.68 -10.13 3.83
C TYR A 70 13.36 -9.77 2.51
N GLY A 71 14.53 -9.11 2.58
CA GLY A 71 15.30 -8.71 1.41
C GLY A 71 15.73 -9.88 0.52
N ILE A 72 15.94 -11.09 1.07
CA ILE A 72 16.30 -12.28 0.28
C ILE A 72 15.15 -12.67 -0.66
N TYR A 73 13.92 -12.69 -0.15
CA TYR A 73 12.73 -13.03 -0.93
C TYR A 73 12.40 -11.96 -1.97
N GLU A 74 12.60 -10.68 -1.62
CA GLU A 74 12.48 -9.58 -2.58
C GLU A 74 13.48 -9.72 -3.74
N MET A 75 14.77 -9.96 -3.43
CA MET A 75 15.79 -10.18 -4.45
C MET A 75 15.52 -11.42 -5.29
N LEU A 76 15.01 -12.50 -4.68
CA LEU A 76 14.64 -13.72 -5.39
C LEU A 76 13.48 -13.49 -6.36
N GLN A 77 12.44 -12.78 -5.93
CA GLN A 77 11.33 -12.40 -6.82
C GLN A 77 11.81 -11.54 -7.97
N LEU A 78 12.59 -10.49 -7.70
CA LEU A 78 13.09 -9.60 -8.74
C LEU A 78 13.99 -10.37 -9.73
N SER A 79 14.91 -11.21 -9.24
CA SER A 79 15.70 -12.08 -10.11
C SER A 79 14.82 -12.92 -11.02
N ARG A 80 13.79 -13.57 -10.47
CA ARG A 80 12.84 -14.40 -11.24
C ARG A 80 12.06 -13.62 -12.30
N VAL A 81 11.58 -12.41 -11.96
CA VAL A 81 10.88 -11.53 -12.91
C VAL A 81 11.79 -11.19 -14.08
N TYR A 82 13.02 -10.77 -13.80
CA TYR A 82 13.93 -10.24 -14.82
C TYR A 82 14.64 -11.34 -15.64
N GLU A 83 14.85 -12.54 -15.08
CA GLU A 83 15.23 -13.74 -15.85
C GLU A 83 14.20 -14.05 -16.95
N LYS A 84 12.91 -13.79 -16.66
CA LYS A 84 11.77 -14.01 -17.55
C LYS A 84 11.39 -12.76 -18.35
N ALA A 85 12.18 -11.68 -18.30
CA ALA A 85 11.79 -10.39 -18.88
C ALA A 85 11.36 -10.48 -20.36
N ALA A 86 12.04 -11.31 -21.16
CA ALA A 86 11.74 -11.48 -22.59
C ALA A 86 10.39 -12.18 -22.87
N GLU A 87 9.75 -12.77 -21.86
CA GLU A 87 8.40 -13.32 -21.95
C GLU A 87 7.31 -12.22 -21.97
N PHE A 88 7.65 -10.99 -21.56
CA PHE A 88 6.70 -9.90 -21.37
C PHE A 88 6.93 -8.77 -22.38
N ASP A 89 5.84 -8.08 -22.73
CA ASP A 89 5.90 -6.85 -23.52
C ASP A 89 6.24 -5.64 -22.62
N ILE A 90 5.84 -5.71 -21.34
CA ILE A 90 6.13 -4.71 -20.31
C ILE A 90 6.15 -5.33 -18.92
N ILE A 91 7.05 -4.83 -18.07
CA ILE A 91 7.08 -5.10 -16.62
C ILE A 91 6.54 -3.86 -15.90
N HIS A 92 5.53 -4.02 -15.06
CA HIS A 92 4.98 -2.96 -14.21
C HIS A 92 5.33 -3.25 -12.76
N SER A 93 6.25 -2.47 -12.21
CA SER A 93 6.81 -2.67 -10.87
C SER A 93 6.19 -1.73 -9.84
N HIS A 94 5.83 -2.30 -8.69
CA HIS A 94 5.37 -1.60 -7.49
C HIS A 94 6.38 -1.75 -6.33
N MET A 95 7.63 -2.11 -6.64
CA MET A 95 8.69 -2.48 -5.68
C MET A 95 9.56 -1.29 -5.23
N GLY A 96 9.10 -0.06 -5.45
CA GLY A 96 9.92 1.14 -5.19
C GLY A 96 11.26 1.09 -5.92
N CYS A 97 12.34 1.44 -5.24
CA CYS A 97 13.67 1.48 -5.84
C CYS A 97 14.31 0.10 -6.04
N ALA A 98 13.78 -0.97 -5.42
CA ALA A 98 14.39 -2.31 -5.44
C ALA A 98 14.49 -2.91 -6.85
N ALA A 99 13.53 -2.60 -7.73
CA ALA A 99 13.51 -3.10 -9.10
C ALA A 99 14.48 -2.37 -10.05
N LEU A 100 14.97 -1.18 -9.68
CA LEU A 100 15.75 -0.31 -10.57
C LEU A 100 17.09 -0.90 -11.04
N PRO A 101 17.88 -1.60 -10.20
CA PRO A 101 19.14 -2.20 -10.65
C PRO A 101 18.94 -3.24 -11.76
N TYR A 102 17.84 -3.98 -11.70
CA TYR A 102 17.52 -5.04 -12.65
C TYR A 102 16.92 -4.50 -13.95
N ALA A 103 16.12 -3.44 -13.89
CA ALA A 103 15.51 -2.83 -15.07
C ALA A 103 16.54 -2.40 -16.13
N ASN A 104 17.74 -2.00 -15.72
CA ASN A 104 18.83 -1.62 -16.63
C ASN A 104 19.51 -2.81 -17.32
N LEU A 105 19.25 -4.05 -16.90
CA LEU A 105 19.92 -5.26 -17.40
C LEU A 105 19.13 -5.98 -18.50
N VAL A 106 17.90 -5.54 -18.78
CA VAL A 106 17.00 -6.20 -19.74
C VAL A 106 16.53 -5.22 -20.82
N LYS A 107 16.08 -5.76 -21.96
CA LYS A 107 15.51 -4.97 -23.06
C LYS A 107 14.01 -4.67 -22.88
N THR A 108 13.31 -5.50 -22.10
CA THR A 108 11.88 -5.32 -21.84
C THR A 108 11.67 -4.06 -21.00
N PRO A 109 10.80 -3.13 -21.42
CA PRO A 109 10.57 -1.90 -20.68
C PRO A 109 9.97 -2.20 -19.32
N THR A 110 10.46 -1.49 -18.29
CA THR A 110 9.90 -1.54 -16.94
C THR A 110 9.32 -0.18 -16.58
N VAL A 111 8.04 -0.12 -16.22
CA VAL A 111 7.38 1.06 -15.65
C VAL A 111 7.25 0.91 -14.14
N HIS A 112 7.53 1.99 -13.41
CA HIS A 112 7.56 1.97 -11.94
C HIS A 112 6.47 2.88 -11.36
N THR A 113 5.50 2.32 -10.63
CA THR A 113 4.57 3.15 -9.85
C THR A 113 5.17 3.46 -8.49
N LEU A 114 5.24 4.75 -8.16
CA LEU A 114 5.76 5.24 -6.89
C LEU A 114 4.67 5.13 -5.80
N HIS A 115 4.98 4.47 -4.68
CA HIS A 115 4.06 4.36 -3.53
C HIS A 115 4.61 4.96 -2.24
N GLY A 116 5.94 4.98 -2.11
CA GLY A 116 6.64 5.41 -0.90
C GLY A 116 7.08 6.86 -0.94
N ILE A 117 7.60 7.32 0.20
CA ILE A 117 8.29 8.59 0.33
C ILE A 117 9.72 8.49 -0.23
N PHE A 118 10.29 9.63 -0.58
CA PHE A 118 11.72 9.76 -0.84
C PHE A 118 12.46 9.96 0.47
N THR A 119 13.50 9.15 0.68
CA THR A 119 14.41 9.27 1.82
C THR A 119 15.81 9.58 1.31
N PRO A 120 16.69 10.18 2.13
CA PRO A 120 18.07 10.45 1.71
C PRO A 120 18.82 9.23 1.18
N ASP A 121 18.42 8.02 1.58
CA ASP A 121 19.02 6.78 1.10
C ASP A 121 18.41 6.28 -0.21
N ASN A 122 17.08 6.21 -0.33
CA ASN A 122 16.47 5.66 -1.55
C ASN A 122 16.61 6.60 -2.76
N GLU A 123 16.74 7.90 -2.53
CA GLU A 123 16.91 8.92 -3.56
C GLU A 123 18.17 8.73 -4.39
N LYS A 124 19.23 8.14 -3.80
CA LYS A 124 20.47 7.81 -4.51
C LYS A 124 20.19 6.88 -5.68
N LEU A 125 19.34 5.87 -5.47
CA LEU A 125 19.00 4.88 -6.48
C LEU A 125 17.99 5.42 -7.50
N PHE A 126 16.99 6.19 -7.05
CA PHE A 126 16.07 6.89 -7.94
C PHE A 126 16.81 7.88 -8.85
N THR A 127 17.79 8.62 -8.31
CA THR A 127 18.61 9.57 -9.10
C THR A 127 19.49 8.84 -10.11
N TYR A 128 20.12 7.74 -9.69
CA TYR A 128 20.92 6.89 -10.59
C TYR A 128 20.08 6.37 -11.78
N ALA A 129 18.84 5.95 -11.52
CA ALA A 129 17.92 5.43 -12.52
C ALA A 129 16.83 6.43 -12.95
N ARG A 130 17.11 7.74 -12.90
CA ARG A 130 16.11 8.79 -13.17
C ARG A 130 15.50 8.74 -14.57
N HIS A 131 16.17 8.08 -15.52
CA HIS A 131 15.70 7.88 -16.90
C HIS A 131 14.59 6.83 -17.01
N GLN A 132 14.46 5.92 -16.05
CA GLN A 132 13.39 4.92 -16.04
C GLN A 132 12.01 5.59 -16.03
N PRO A 133 10.97 5.00 -16.65
CA PRO A 133 9.64 5.61 -16.68
C PRO A 133 8.93 5.40 -15.35
N TYR A 134 8.60 6.50 -14.69
CA TYR A 134 7.89 6.53 -13.41
C TYR A 134 6.45 6.99 -13.57
N VAL A 135 5.55 6.43 -12.77
CA VAL A 135 4.17 6.88 -12.61
C VAL A 135 3.96 7.32 -11.17
N SER A 136 3.61 8.58 -10.96
CA SER A 136 3.25 9.09 -9.65
C SER A 136 1.76 8.83 -9.36
N ILE A 137 1.42 8.50 -8.11
CA ILE A 137 0.02 8.28 -7.68
C ILE A 137 -0.72 9.58 -7.35
N SER A 138 -0.04 10.71 -7.40
CA SER A 138 -0.61 12.06 -7.35
C SER A 138 0.40 13.07 -7.89
N ASP A 139 -0.06 14.26 -8.28
CA ASP A 139 0.86 15.34 -8.65
C ASP A 139 1.68 15.82 -7.44
N ALA A 140 1.11 15.76 -6.23
CA ALA A 140 1.77 16.13 -4.99
C ALA A 140 2.90 15.17 -4.57
N GLN A 141 2.89 13.93 -5.07
CA GLN A 141 3.99 12.98 -4.84
C GLN A 141 5.24 13.34 -5.67
N ARG A 142 5.10 14.11 -6.75
CA ARG A 142 6.21 14.42 -7.63
C ARG A 142 7.23 15.30 -6.91
N GLU A 143 8.47 14.84 -6.89
CA GLU A 143 9.57 15.54 -6.24
C GLU A 143 10.49 16.16 -7.30
N GLY A 144 10.29 17.46 -7.53
CA GLY A 144 10.98 18.21 -8.58
C GLY A 144 12.51 18.19 -8.44
N ARG A 145 13.05 18.13 -7.23
CA ARG A 145 14.51 18.12 -7.01
C ARG A 145 15.20 16.85 -7.53
N LEU A 146 14.47 15.75 -7.64
CA LEU A 146 15.00 14.47 -8.13
C LEU A 146 15.02 14.40 -9.66
N ASN A 147 14.22 15.23 -10.33
CA ASN A 147 14.11 15.28 -11.79
C ASN A 147 13.91 13.88 -12.41
N LEU A 148 13.00 13.10 -11.83
CA LEU A 148 12.64 11.78 -12.33
C LEU A 148 11.83 11.89 -13.62
N ASN A 149 11.99 10.92 -14.52
CA ASN A 149 11.17 10.78 -15.73
C ASN A 149 9.75 10.27 -15.39
N CYS A 150 8.97 11.13 -14.73
CA CYS A 150 7.56 10.88 -14.41
C CYS A 150 6.71 11.03 -15.68
N VAL A 151 6.47 9.91 -16.37
CA VAL A 151 5.75 9.88 -17.66
C VAL A 151 4.25 10.15 -17.51
N ALA A 152 3.68 9.91 -16.33
CA ALA A 152 2.28 10.17 -16.04
C ALA A 152 2.02 10.32 -14.53
N THR A 153 0.92 10.99 -14.20
CA THR A 153 0.27 10.89 -12.88
C THR A 153 -0.99 10.05 -13.06
N VAL A 154 -1.12 8.97 -12.29
CA VAL A 154 -2.31 8.10 -12.28
C VAL A 154 -2.74 7.88 -10.85
N TYR A 155 -3.83 8.53 -10.45
CA TYR A 155 -4.40 8.38 -9.12
C TYR A 155 -4.90 6.94 -8.89
N ASN A 156 -4.71 6.44 -7.67
CA ASN A 156 -5.19 5.11 -7.29
C ASN A 156 -6.72 5.04 -7.42
N GLY A 157 -7.19 4.00 -8.12
CA GLY A 157 -8.60 3.67 -8.20
C GLY A 157 -9.09 2.90 -6.98
N ILE A 158 -10.41 2.85 -6.80
CA ILE A 158 -11.10 1.98 -5.85
C ILE A 158 -12.17 1.18 -6.59
N ASP A 159 -12.49 -0.02 -6.09
CA ASP A 159 -13.69 -0.72 -6.50
C ASP A 159 -14.88 -0.21 -5.68
N HIS A 160 -15.61 0.75 -6.26
CA HIS A 160 -16.79 1.34 -5.63
C HIS A 160 -17.90 0.33 -5.32
N THR A 161 -17.94 -0.83 -6.00
CA THR A 161 -18.95 -1.86 -5.77
C THR A 161 -18.74 -2.61 -4.45
N THR A 162 -17.56 -2.45 -3.84
CA THR A 162 -17.21 -3.09 -2.57
C THR A 162 -17.50 -2.22 -1.35
N TYR A 163 -18.04 -1.02 -1.55
CA TYR A 163 -18.38 -0.08 -0.48
C TYR A 163 -19.88 0.19 -0.46
N ASP A 164 -20.48 0.10 0.73
CA ASP A 164 -21.86 0.49 0.93
C ASP A 164 -21.95 2.02 1.06
N PHE A 165 -22.99 2.61 0.47
CA PHE A 165 -23.29 4.02 0.67
C PHE A 165 -24.15 4.19 1.93
N TYR A 166 -23.68 5.04 2.85
CA TYR A 166 -24.38 5.38 4.08
C TYR A 166 -24.87 6.83 3.97
N GLU A 167 -26.18 7.02 3.80
CA GLU A 167 -26.79 8.33 3.58
C GLU A 167 -26.65 9.27 4.79
N SER A 168 -26.59 8.72 5.99
CA SER A 168 -26.49 9.48 7.23
C SER A 168 -25.49 8.85 8.19
N PRO A 169 -24.68 9.66 8.91
CA PRO A 169 -23.78 9.14 9.92
C PRO A 169 -24.55 8.55 11.10
N GLN A 170 -23.88 7.67 11.85
CA GLN A 170 -24.41 7.12 13.10
C GLN A 170 -24.71 8.25 14.10
N LYS A 171 -25.74 8.03 14.94
CA LYS A 171 -26.03 8.85 16.12
C LYS A 171 -25.69 8.07 17.40
N PRO A 172 -24.98 8.67 18.38
CA PRO A 172 -24.30 9.98 18.31
C PRO A 172 -23.16 10.01 17.26
N PRO A 173 -22.83 11.19 16.71
CA PRO A 173 -21.78 11.31 15.68
C PRO A 173 -20.39 11.00 16.25
N TYR A 174 -19.51 10.50 15.39
CA TYR A 174 -18.13 10.20 15.75
C TYR A 174 -17.14 10.54 14.62
N LEU A 175 -15.88 10.71 15.00
CA LEU A 175 -14.72 10.86 14.14
C LEU A 175 -14.11 9.49 13.86
N ALA A 176 -13.73 9.20 12.62
CA ALA A 176 -13.00 7.99 12.25
C ALA A 176 -11.53 8.31 11.94
N PHE A 177 -10.65 7.39 12.32
CA PHE A 177 -9.28 7.33 11.83
C PHE A 177 -9.03 5.92 11.28
N LEU A 178 -8.50 5.82 10.08
CA LEU A 178 -8.14 4.55 9.46
C LEU A 178 -6.73 4.63 8.85
N GLY A 179 -5.78 3.87 9.42
CA GLY A 179 -4.41 3.84 8.93
C GLY A 179 -3.46 3.16 9.90
N ARG A 180 -2.21 2.95 9.48
CA ARG A 180 -1.16 2.49 10.41
C ARG A 180 -1.02 3.49 11.56
N LEU A 181 -0.89 2.99 12.79
CA LEU A 181 -0.72 3.84 13.98
C LEU A 181 0.74 4.27 14.12
N SER A 182 1.16 5.15 13.22
CA SER A 182 2.53 5.65 13.13
C SER A 182 2.60 7.17 13.18
N PRO A 183 3.75 7.76 13.54
CA PRO A 183 3.90 9.21 13.66
C PRO A 183 3.42 9.96 12.41
N GLU A 184 3.84 9.53 11.23
CA GLU A 184 3.54 10.17 9.94
C GLU A 184 2.07 10.04 9.51
N LYS A 185 1.32 9.12 10.11
CA LYS A 185 -0.13 9.01 9.90
C LYS A 185 -0.94 9.89 10.84
N GLY A 186 -0.32 10.43 11.89
CA GLY A 186 -0.92 11.42 12.77
C GLY A 186 -2.06 10.95 13.71
N PRO A 187 -2.13 9.69 14.20
CA PRO A 187 -3.22 9.30 15.11
C PRO A 187 -3.24 10.12 16.41
N HIS A 188 -2.08 10.58 16.90
CA HIS A 188 -1.98 11.51 18.02
C HIS A 188 -2.72 12.84 17.78
N LEU A 189 -2.67 13.37 16.56
CA LEU A 189 -3.42 14.56 16.16
C LEU A 189 -4.92 14.28 16.06
N ALA A 190 -5.31 13.09 15.59
CA ALA A 190 -6.71 12.68 15.58
C ALA A 190 -7.28 12.64 17.02
N ILE A 191 -6.51 12.12 17.97
CA ILE A 191 -6.87 12.12 19.41
C ILE A 191 -6.99 13.55 19.94
N GLU A 192 -6.06 14.44 19.59
CA GLU A 192 -6.12 15.85 19.99
C GLU A 192 -7.39 16.54 19.47
N ILE A 193 -7.74 16.33 18.19
CA ILE A 193 -8.97 16.84 17.58
C ILE A 193 -10.21 16.30 18.32
N ALA A 194 -10.23 15.01 18.65
CA ALA A 194 -11.34 14.39 19.37
C ALA A 194 -11.53 14.99 20.77
N LYS A 195 -10.43 15.13 21.52
CA LYS A 195 -10.45 15.74 22.86
C LYS A 195 -10.92 17.19 22.84
N LYS A 196 -10.46 17.98 21.86
CA LYS A 196 -10.85 19.39 21.71
C LYS A 196 -12.29 19.57 21.25
N SER A 197 -12.79 18.67 20.40
CA SER A 197 -14.17 18.72 19.89
C SER A 197 -15.20 18.10 20.85
N GLY A 198 -14.75 17.27 21.79
CA GLY A 198 -15.63 16.47 22.64
C GLY A 198 -16.32 15.30 21.92
N TRP A 199 -15.96 15.03 20.66
CA TRP A 199 -16.54 13.93 19.89
C TRP A 199 -15.82 12.62 20.17
N THR A 200 -16.54 11.51 20.06
CA THR A 200 -15.96 10.17 20.08
C THR A 200 -15.06 9.98 18.84
N LEU A 201 -13.88 9.40 19.03
CA LEU A 201 -12.97 8.96 17.98
C LEU A 201 -12.89 7.44 17.96
N LYS A 202 -13.18 6.85 16.80
CA LYS A 202 -12.96 5.43 16.53
C LYS A 202 -11.77 5.27 15.60
N MET A 203 -10.70 4.66 16.10
CA MET A 203 -9.48 4.40 15.34
C MET A 203 -9.40 2.92 14.97
N ALA A 204 -9.09 2.63 13.72
CA ALA A 204 -8.71 1.30 13.27
C ALA A 204 -7.41 1.35 12.48
N GLY A 205 -6.57 0.34 12.64
CA GLY A 205 -5.21 0.39 12.14
C GLY A 205 -4.34 -0.71 12.69
N LYS A 206 -3.28 -1.04 11.98
CA LYS A 206 -2.23 -1.89 12.52
C LYS A 206 -1.20 -1.07 13.29
N VAL A 207 -0.54 -1.71 14.25
CA VAL A 207 0.69 -1.23 14.89
C VAL A 207 1.83 -2.08 14.36
N ASP A 208 2.68 -1.50 13.49
CA ASP A 208 3.86 -2.22 13.02
C ASP A 208 4.91 -2.32 14.14
N VAL A 209 5.83 -3.27 14.00
CA VAL A 209 6.89 -3.51 15.00
C VAL A 209 7.70 -2.24 15.28
N VAL A 210 8.00 -1.48 14.22
CA VAL A 210 8.74 -0.21 14.30
C VAL A 210 7.96 0.90 15.02
N ASP A 211 6.63 0.81 15.07
CA ASP A 211 5.75 1.81 15.67
C ASP A 211 5.30 1.45 17.09
N ARG A 212 5.76 0.33 17.65
CA ARG A 212 5.30 -0.14 18.98
C ARG A 212 5.59 0.85 20.09
N GLU A 213 6.79 1.42 20.11
CA GLU A 213 7.17 2.40 21.13
C GLU A 213 6.31 3.66 21.03
N TYR A 214 6.08 4.14 19.81
CA TYR A 214 5.18 5.26 19.55
C TYR A 214 3.74 4.96 20.01
N PHE A 215 3.21 3.78 19.67
CA PHE A 215 1.88 3.39 20.09
C PHE A 215 1.75 3.34 21.63
N GLU A 216 2.68 2.67 22.31
CA GLU A 216 2.64 2.52 23.77
C GLU A 216 2.81 3.85 24.52
N SER A 217 3.62 4.77 23.98
CA SER A 217 3.92 6.05 24.66
C SER A 217 2.99 7.20 24.30
N GLN A 218 2.52 7.30 23.04
CA GLN A 218 1.76 8.45 22.54
C GLN A 218 0.28 8.17 22.29
N ILE A 219 -0.09 6.91 22.02
CA ILE A 219 -1.45 6.56 21.57
C ILE A 219 -2.21 5.85 22.67
N LYS A 220 -1.68 4.72 23.16
CA LYS A 220 -2.32 3.86 24.14
C LYS A 220 -2.75 4.57 25.43
N PRO A 221 -2.00 5.52 26.01
CA PRO A 221 -2.41 6.22 27.23
C PRO A 221 -3.68 7.07 27.08
N HIS A 222 -4.13 7.29 25.85
CA HIS A 222 -5.33 8.06 25.56
C HIS A 222 -6.54 7.21 25.19
N ILE A 223 -6.38 5.89 25.05
CA ILE A 223 -7.48 4.97 24.74
C ILE A 223 -8.22 4.67 26.05
N ASP A 224 -9.41 5.26 26.20
CA ASP A 224 -10.29 5.08 27.37
C ASP A 224 -11.41 4.07 27.11
N GLY A 225 -11.66 3.70 25.85
CA GLY A 225 -12.76 2.82 25.46
C GLY A 225 -14.13 3.51 25.39
N GLU A 226 -14.20 4.80 25.71
CA GLU A 226 -15.42 5.62 25.71
C GLU A 226 -15.33 6.70 24.63
N GLN A 227 -14.52 7.75 24.86
CA GLN A 227 -14.30 8.81 23.89
C GLN A 227 -13.30 8.38 22.83
N ILE A 228 -12.20 7.74 23.20
CA ILE A 228 -11.13 7.32 22.30
C ILE A 228 -11.10 5.80 22.27
N GLN A 229 -11.54 5.26 21.13
CA GLN A 229 -11.73 3.82 20.92
C GLN A 229 -10.74 3.31 19.88
N TYR A 230 -10.04 2.22 20.20
CA TYR A 230 -9.19 1.51 19.25
C TYR A 230 -9.79 0.15 18.94
N LEU A 231 -10.11 -0.05 17.65
CA LEU A 231 -10.83 -1.23 17.16
C LEU A 231 -9.89 -2.34 16.65
N GLY A 232 -8.57 -2.14 16.74
CA GLY A 232 -7.58 -3.04 16.16
C GLY A 232 -7.41 -2.84 14.65
N GLU A 233 -6.78 -3.84 14.00
CA GLU A 233 -6.65 -3.88 12.56
C GLU A 233 -8.01 -4.24 11.92
N ALA A 234 -8.49 -3.41 10.99
CA ALA A 234 -9.76 -3.61 10.32
C ALA A 234 -9.57 -4.29 8.95
N ASN A 235 -10.44 -5.26 8.65
CA ASN A 235 -10.62 -5.81 7.30
C ASN A 235 -11.49 -4.89 6.42
N HIS A 236 -11.69 -5.23 5.15
CA HIS A 236 -12.47 -4.40 4.22
C HIS A 236 -13.89 -4.07 4.71
N ALA A 237 -14.65 -5.07 5.16
CA ALA A 237 -16.01 -4.85 5.65
C ALA A 237 -16.05 -3.94 6.88
N GLN A 238 -15.13 -4.15 7.83
CA GLN A 238 -15.01 -3.32 9.02
C GLN A 238 -14.63 -1.87 8.68
N LYS A 239 -13.73 -1.67 7.70
CA LYS A 239 -13.36 -0.33 7.19
C LYS A 239 -14.55 0.39 6.57
N SER A 240 -15.34 -0.30 5.74
CA SER A 240 -16.54 0.23 5.11
C SER A 240 -17.54 0.71 6.17
N VAL A 241 -17.84 -0.13 7.16
CA VAL A 241 -18.74 0.22 8.27
C VAL A 241 -18.19 1.38 9.11
N LEU A 242 -16.91 1.36 9.45
CA LEU A 242 -16.26 2.39 10.26
C LEU A 242 -16.32 3.76 9.59
N MET A 243 -15.93 3.87 8.32
CA MET A 243 -15.89 5.14 7.61
C MET A 243 -17.29 5.56 7.17
N GLY A 244 -18.12 4.63 6.71
CA GLY A 244 -19.47 4.90 6.24
C GLY A 244 -20.40 5.46 7.32
N ASN A 245 -20.26 5.00 8.57
CA ASN A 245 -21.05 5.53 9.69
C ASN A 245 -20.42 6.76 10.36
N ALA A 246 -19.20 7.15 9.99
CA ALA A 246 -18.52 8.28 10.60
C ALA A 246 -19.12 9.60 10.11
N ALA A 247 -19.18 10.59 10.99
CA ALA A 247 -19.53 11.95 10.57
C ALA A 247 -18.34 12.63 9.86
N VAL A 248 -17.11 12.31 10.26
CA VAL A 248 -15.87 12.82 9.65
C VAL A 248 -14.81 11.72 9.71
N THR A 249 -14.08 11.50 8.62
CA THR A 249 -12.86 10.69 8.62
C THR A 249 -11.65 11.61 8.57
N LEU A 250 -10.72 11.43 9.51
CA LEU A 250 -9.54 12.27 9.69
C LEU A 250 -8.33 11.69 8.98
N PHE A 251 -7.64 12.54 8.21
CA PHE A 251 -6.34 12.25 7.59
C PHE A 251 -5.28 13.29 8.02
N PRO A 252 -4.89 13.33 9.30
CA PRO A 252 -3.94 14.32 9.82
C PRO A 252 -2.49 13.92 9.51
N ILE A 253 -2.20 13.66 8.22
CA ILE A 253 -0.89 13.21 7.75
C ILE A 253 0.16 14.30 8.01
N THR A 254 1.33 13.92 8.51
CA THR A 254 2.47 14.81 8.84
C THR A 254 3.71 14.45 8.04
#